data_AF-A0A821P778-F1
#
_entry.id   AF-A0A821P778-F1
#
_cell.length_a   1.000
_cell.length_b   1.000
_cell.length_c   1.000
_cell.angle_alpha   90.00
_cell.angle_beta   90.00
_cell.angle_gamma   90.00
#
_symmetry.space_group_name_H-M   'P 1'
#
loop_
_entity.id
_entity.type
_entity.pdbx_description
1 polymer ?
#
loop_
_entity_poly.entity_id
_entity_poly.type
_entity_poly.pdbx_seq_one_letter_code
_entity_poly.pdbx_strand_id
1 'polypeptide(L)'
;MASTSIQRIRELRDSSIPKDSLLRHSLPDASVLDVSDVPQKCGILSDDEITITEKYTASQLVNLLAKGELTAEQVIKAYLKRAGIAHQLTNCATEFLGEEAGDRAKYLDEEFKKCENLGFKSERYVYLKK
;
A
#
# COMPACT_ATOMS: atom_id res chain seq x y z
N MET A 1 34.39 1.00 11.94
CA MET A 1 33.54 -0.22 11.93
C MET A 1 32.03 0.09 12.00
N ALA A 2 31.55 1.24 12.49
CA ALA A 2 30.11 1.58 12.49
C ALA A 2 29.51 1.88 11.08
N SER A 3 30.35 2.23 10.10
CA SER A 3 29.92 2.60 8.73
C SER A 3 29.28 1.45 7.95
N THR A 4 29.66 0.21 8.21
CA THR A 4 29.27 -0.93 7.36
C THR A 4 27.83 -1.38 7.61
N SER A 5 27.38 -1.38 8.87
CA SER A 5 26.03 -1.80 9.23
C SER A 5 24.97 -0.79 8.80
N ILE A 6 25.25 0.52 8.93
CA ILE A 6 24.34 1.58 8.50
C ILE A 6 24.16 1.54 6.97
N GLN A 7 25.26 1.35 6.24
CA GLN A 7 25.23 1.26 4.78
C GLN A 7 24.39 0.07 4.31
N ARG A 8 24.57 -1.11 4.93
CA ARG A 8 23.79 -2.32 4.62
C ARG A 8 22.29 -2.09 4.76
N ILE A 9 21.84 -1.44 5.85
CA ILE A 9 20.41 -1.21 6.08
C ILE A 9 19.84 -0.21 5.06
N ARG A 10 20.60 0.82 4.69
CA ARG A 10 20.19 1.77 3.63
C ARG A 10 20.05 1.08 2.29
N GLU A 11 20.99 0.21 1.93
CA GLU A 11 20.92 -0.55 0.68
C GLU A 11 19.74 -1.52 0.66
N LEU A 12 19.46 -2.21 1.78
CA LEU A 12 18.29 -3.08 1.92
C LEU A 12 17.00 -2.27 1.74
N ARG A 13 16.89 -1.13 2.42
CA ARG A 13 15.76 -0.22 2.29
C ARG A 13 15.58 0.24 0.84
N ASP A 14 16.63 0.79 0.23
CA ASP A 14 16.55 1.39 -1.11
C ASP A 14 16.28 0.33 -2.19
N SER A 15 16.81 -0.88 -2.03
CA SER A 15 16.55 -2.00 -2.95
C SER A 15 15.16 -2.63 -2.78
N SER A 16 14.54 -2.50 -1.60
CA SER A 16 13.20 -3.01 -1.33
C SER A 16 12.07 -2.07 -1.76
N ILE A 17 12.35 -0.78 -2.02
CA ILE A 17 11.34 0.18 -2.51
C ILE A 17 10.67 -0.37 -3.79
N PRO A 18 9.32 -0.41 -3.85
CA PRO A 18 8.61 -0.84 -5.06
C PRO A 18 9.07 -0.05 -6.29
N LYS A 19 9.59 -0.74 -7.31
CA LYS A 19 10.24 -0.10 -8.46
C LYS A 19 9.29 0.78 -9.28
N ASP A 20 8.00 0.48 -9.24
CA ASP A 20 6.91 1.23 -9.84
C ASP A 20 6.47 2.45 -9.01
N SER A 21 7.12 2.72 -7.88
CA SER A 21 6.87 3.88 -7.00
C SER A 21 7.95 4.97 -7.05
N LEU A 22 9.00 4.78 -7.87
CA LEU A 22 10.18 5.65 -7.88
C LEU A 22 9.91 7.04 -8.50
N LEU A 23 10.17 8.10 -7.73
CA LEU A 23 10.08 9.51 -8.15
C LEU A 23 11.30 9.92 -8.97
N ARG A 24 11.48 9.35 -10.16
CA ARG A 24 12.72 9.50 -10.97
C ARG A 24 13.08 10.96 -11.33
N HIS A 25 12.10 11.85 -11.47
CA HIS A 25 12.30 13.23 -11.93
C HIS A 25 11.44 14.27 -11.19
N SER A 26 10.87 13.90 -10.04
CA SER A 26 9.78 14.66 -9.39
C SER A 26 10.02 14.93 -7.90
N LEU A 27 11.28 14.88 -7.45
CA LEU A 27 11.60 15.30 -6.09
C LEU A 27 11.40 16.82 -5.95
N PRO A 28 10.64 17.27 -4.93
CA PRO A 28 10.50 18.68 -4.62
C PRO A 28 11.86 19.32 -4.28
N ASP A 29 11.94 20.64 -4.44
CA ASP A 29 13.08 21.40 -3.94
C ASP A 29 13.20 21.27 -2.41
N ALA A 30 14.42 21.39 -1.89
CA ALA A 30 14.68 21.25 -0.45
C ALA A 30 13.97 22.31 0.41
N SER A 31 13.52 23.43 -0.18
CA SER A 31 12.71 24.44 0.51
C SER A 31 11.25 24.06 0.70
N VAL A 32 10.75 23.02 0.02
CA VAL A 32 9.37 22.56 0.13
C VAL A 32 9.21 21.76 1.42
N LEU A 33 8.43 22.31 2.37
CA LEU A 33 8.20 21.70 3.68
C LEU A 33 7.00 20.76 3.72
N ASP A 34 6.02 20.98 2.83
CA ASP A 34 4.82 20.16 2.71
C ASP A 34 4.86 19.39 1.40
N VAL A 35 4.87 18.06 1.52
CA VAL A 35 4.92 17.10 0.42
C VAL A 35 3.70 16.17 0.42
N SER A 36 2.66 16.53 1.18
CA SER A 36 1.47 15.70 1.37
C SER A 36 0.65 15.49 0.09
N ASP A 37 0.74 16.42 -0.86
CA ASP A 37 0.03 16.39 -2.15
C ASP A 37 0.83 15.68 -3.27
N VAL A 38 2.12 15.43 -3.06
CA VAL A 38 3.00 14.82 -4.05
C VAL A 38 2.51 13.44 -4.52
N PRO A 39 2.04 12.52 -3.65
CA PRO A 39 1.54 11.23 -4.10
C PRO A 39 0.37 11.32 -5.10
N GLN A 40 -0.47 12.35 -4.99
CA GLN A 40 -1.57 12.58 -5.92
C GLN A 40 -1.09 13.19 -7.23
N LYS A 41 -0.07 14.07 -7.19
CA LYS A 41 0.38 14.88 -8.33
C LYS A 41 1.53 14.28 -9.13
N CYS A 42 2.24 13.29 -8.59
CA CYS A 42 3.46 12.77 -9.21
C CYS A 42 3.22 11.92 -10.47
N GLY A 43 1.96 11.57 -10.79
CA GLY A 43 1.60 10.82 -11.99
C GLY A 43 1.96 9.33 -11.95
N ILE A 44 2.33 8.80 -10.78
CA ILE A 44 2.70 7.39 -10.59
C ILE A 44 1.48 6.52 -10.19
N LEU A 45 0.60 7.07 -9.36
CA LEU A 45 -0.60 6.38 -8.90
C LEU A 45 -1.72 6.53 -9.95
N SER A 46 -2.46 5.45 -10.20
CA SER A 46 -3.71 5.54 -10.95
C SER A 46 -4.83 6.21 -10.13
N ASP A 47 -5.90 6.65 -10.80
CA ASP A 47 -7.07 7.23 -10.13
C ASP A 47 -7.70 6.28 -9.10
N ASP A 48 -7.71 4.97 -9.40
CA ASP A 48 -8.16 3.93 -8.48
C ASP A 48 -7.22 3.80 -7.27
N GLU A 49 -5.91 3.81 -7.48
CA GLU A 49 -4.91 3.74 -6.40
C GLU A 49 -4.97 4.98 -5.49
N ILE A 50 -5.19 6.16 -6.05
CA ILE A 50 -5.45 7.40 -5.31
C ILE A 50 -6.75 7.26 -4.51
N THR A 51 -7.82 6.79 -5.14
CA THR A 51 -9.13 6.61 -4.48
C THR A 51 -9.02 5.66 -3.28
N ILE A 52 -8.38 4.50 -3.47
CA ILE A 52 -8.16 3.51 -2.42
C ILE A 52 -7.42 4.12 -1.21
N THR A 53 -6.43 4.97 -1.47
CA THR A 53 -5.53 5.48 -0.41
C THR A 53 -5.99 6.80 0.21
N GLU A 54 -6.93 7.54 -0.39
CA GLU A 54 -7.38 8.85 0.11
C GLU A 54 -8.86 8.94 0.46
N LYS A 55 -9.73 8.20 -0.25
CA LYS A 55 -11.19 8.40 -0.14
C LYS A 55 -11.86 7.46 0.84
N TYR A 56 -11.19 6.37 1.20
CA TYR A 56 -11.75 5.37 2.10
C TYR A 56 -11.05 5.38 3.47
N THR A 57 -11.87 5.37 4.52
CA THR A 57 -11.44 5.00 5.86
C THR A 57 -11.16 3.50 5.94
N ALA A 58 -10.40 3.06 6.96
CA ALA A 58 -10.13 1.65 7.19
C ALA A 58 -11.43 0.81 7.28
N SER A 59 -12.46 1.30 7.97
CA SER A 59 -13.75 0.60 8.06
C SER A 59 -14.46 0.51 6.71
N GLN A 60 -14.35 1.52 5.84
CA GLN A 60 -14.90 1.46 4.49
C GLN A 60 -14.14 0.44 3.63
N LEU A 61 -12.79 0.42 3.69
CA LEU A 61 -11.99 -0.58 2.98
C LEU A 61 -12.36 -2.01 3.39
N VAL A 62 -12.50 -2.26 4.70
CA VAL A 62 -12.93 -3.58 5.20
C VAL A 62 -14.30 -3.96 4.64
N ASN A 63 -15.25 -3.02 4.58
CA ASN A 63 -16.57 -3.28 4.00
C ASN A 63 -16.51 -3.57 2.50
N LEU A 64 -15.68 -2.84 1.75
CA LEU A 64 -15.51 -3.04 0.30
C LEU A 64 -14.86 -4.41 0.01
N LEU A 65 -13.82 -4.78 0.78
CA LEU A 65 -13.18 -6.10 0.74
C LEU A 65 -14.17 -7.22 1.07
N ALA A 66 -14.98 -7.05 2.13
CA ALA A 66 -15.96 -8.04 2.55
C ALA A 66 -17.10 -8.26 1.52
N LYS A 67 -17.34 -7.28 0.65
CA LYS A 67 -18.29 -7.38 -0.47
C LYS A 67 -17.66 -7.86 -1.77
N GLY A 68 -16.33 -8.02 -1.82
CA GLY A 68 -15.60 -8.31 -3.05
C GLY A 68 -15.60 -7.14 -4.05
N GLU A 69 -15.96 -5.92 -3.63
CA GLU A 69 -15.89 -4.72 -4.48
C GLU A 69 -14.43 -4.26 -4.69
N LEU A 70 -13.56 -4.58 -3.72
CA LEU A 70 -12.11 -4.48 -3.83
C LEU A 70 -11.49 -5.83 -3.47
N THR A 71 -10.32 -6.12 -4.02
CA THR A 71 -9.49 -7.26 -3.62
C THR A 71 -8.36 -6.81 -2.69
N ALA A 72 -7.86 -7.72 -1.86
CA ALA A 72 -6.70 -7.47 -1.02
C ALA A 72 -5.48 -7.09 -1.86
N GLU A 73 -5.31 -7.70 -3.04
CA GLU A 73 -4.22 -7.38 -3.96
C GLU A 73 -4.30 -5.93 -4.48
N GLN A 74 -5.50 -5.44 -4.83
CA GLN A 74 -5.70 -4.04 -5.23
C GLN A 74 -5.33 -3.07 -4.10
N VAL A 75 -5.80 -3.36 -2.88
CA VAL A 75 -5.55 -2.51 -1.72
C VAL A 75 -4.06 -2.47 -1.38
N ILE A 76 -3.41 -3.63 -1.27
CA ILE A 76 -1.99 -3.67 -0.88
C ILE A 76 -1.09 -3.00 -1.92
N LYS A 77 -1.39 -3.19 -3.21
CA LYS A 77 -0.63 -2.56 -4.30
C LYS A 77 -0.70 -1.04 -4.24
N ALA A 78 -1.90 -0.48 -4.01
CA ALA A 78 -2.08 0.96 -3.89
C ALA A 78 -1.29 1.54 -2.70
N TYR A 79 -1.35 0.88 -1.53
CA TYR A 79 -0.62 1.33 -0.34
C TYR A 79 0.89 1.17 -0.47
N LEU A 80 1.40 0.06 -1.03
CA LEU A 80 2.83 -0.14 -1.24
C LEU A 80 3.43 0.94 -2.15
N LYS A 81 2.76 1.25 -3.27
CA LYS A 81 3.19 2.33 -4.16
C LYS A 81 3.20 3.68 -3.46
N ARG A 82 2.11 4.05 -2.78
CA ARG A 82 2.02 5.32 -2.06
C ARG A 82 3.06 5.43 -0.95
N ALA A 83 3.30 4.35 -0.23
CA ALA A 83 4.32 4.29 0.81
C ALA A 83 5.73 4.43 0.22
N GLY A 84 6.02 3.82 -0.92
CA GLY A 84 7.29 4.01 -1.64
C GLY A 84 7.51 5.47 -2.07
N ILE A 85 6.47 6.14 -2.54
CA ILE A 85 6.50 7.59 -2.87
C ILE A 85 6.77 8.41 -1.60
N ALA A 86 5.97 8.22 -0.55
CA ALA A 86 6.12 8.95 0.71
C ALA A 86 7.50 8.74 1.33
N HIS A 87 8.02 7.52 1.26
CA HIS A 87 9.33 7.19 1.79
C HIS A 87 10.47 7.96 1.10
N GLN A 88 10.43 8.13 -0.21
CA GLN A 88 11.43 8.93 -0.92
C GLN A 88 11.40 10.41 -0.51
N LEU A 89 10.27 10.90 0.00
CA LEU A 89 10.08 12.28 0.43
C LEU A 89 10.43 12.49 1.91
N THR A 90 10.15 11.50 2.77
CA THR A 90 10.22 11.66 4.23
C THR A 90 11.13 10.67 4.95
N ASN A 91 11.66 9.67 4.24
CA ASN A 91 12.48 8.60 4.79
C ASN A 91 11.80 7.83 5.96
N CYS A 92 10.49 7.55 5.86
CA CYS A 92 9.69 7.01 6.96
C CYS A 92 9.75 5.49 7.20
N ALA A 93 10.45 4.74 6.35
CA ALA A 93 10.42 3.27 6.36
C ALA A 93 11.84 2.72 6.37
N THR A 94 12.03 1.55 6.97
CA THR A 94 13.32 0.86 7.04
C THR A 94 13.46 -0.22 5.99
N GLU A 95 12.36 -0.78 5.51
CA GLU A 95 12.29 -1.87 4.53
C GLU A 95 10.86 -1.99 3.99
N PHE A 96 10.71 -2.48 2.75
CA PHE A 96 9.42 -2.76 2.12
C PHE A 96 9.29 -4.25 1.81
N LEU A 97 8.35 -4.92 2.48
CA LEU A 97 8.04 -6.34 2.28
C LEU A 97 7.03 -6.54 1.15
N GLY A 98 7.35 -6.00 -0.04
CA GLY A 98 6.39 -5.89 -1.15
C GLY A 98 5.98 -7.24 -1.73
N GLU A 99 6.91 -8.18 -1.83
CA GLU A 99 6.66 -9.54 -2.33
C GLU A 99 5.80 -10.32 -1.33
N GLU A 100 6.19 -10.37 -0.06
CA GLU A 100 5.43 -11.12 0.96
C GLU A 100 4.04 -10.54 1.16
N ALA A 101 3.90 -9.20 1.13
CA ALA A 101 2.61 -8.54 1.23
C ALA A 101 1.71 -8.85 0.02
N GLY A 102 2.28 -8.90 -1.18
CA GLY A 102 1.58 -9.29 -2.41
C GLY A 102 1.10 -10.75 -2.37
N ASP A 103 1.97 -11.67 -1.96
CA ASP A 103 1.62 -13.08 -1.83
C ASP A 103 0.56 -13.32 -0.76
N ARG A 104 0.67 -12.62 0.38
CA ARG A 104 -0.35 -12.67 1.42
C ARG A 104 -1.70 -12.16 0.92
N ALA A 105 -1.72 -11.09 0.15
CA ALA A 105 -2.95 -10.54 -0.40
C ALA A 105 -3.61 -11.49 -1.41
N LYS A 106 -2.83 -12.09 -2.32
CA LYS A 106 -3.33 -13.12 -3.25
C LYS A 106 -3.95 -14.31 -2.52
N TYR A 107 -3.26 -14.82 -1.50
CA TYR A 107 -3.79 -15.88 -0.66
C TYR A 107 -5.14 -15.51 -0.04
N LEU A 108 -5.27 -14.29 0.51
CA LEU A 108 -6.54 -13.83 1.10
C LEU A 108 -7.67 -13.73 0.07
N ASP A 109 -7.37 -13.26 -1.14
CA ASP A 109 -8.34 -13.18 -2.24
C ASP A 109 -8.79 -14.57 -2.71
N GLU A 110 -7.89 -15.56 -2.71
CA GLU A 110 -8.22 -16.96 -3.00
C GLU A 110 -9.10 -17.58 -1.92
N GLU A 111 -8.77 -17.37 -0.64
CA GLU A 111 -9.57 -17.86 0.48
C GLU A 111 -10.96 -17.22 0.49
N PHE A 112 -11.06 -15.92 0.18
CA PHE A 112 -12.34 -15.23 0.05
C PHE A 112 -13.24 -15.89 -1.01
N LYS A 113 -12.71 -16.15 -2.21
CA LYS A 113 -13.43 -16.85 -3.29
C LYS A 113 -13.87 -18.25 -2.89
N LYS A 114 -13.03 -19.00 -2.16
CA LYS A 114 -13.39 -20.33 -1.64
C LYS A 114 -14.56 -20.23 -0.65
N CYS A 115 -14.54 -19.26 0.25
CA CYS A 115 -15.63 -19.03 1.20
C CYS A 115 -16.95 -18.64 0.54
N GLU A 116 -16.92 -17.83 -0.53
CA GLU A 116 -18.12 -17.51 -1.32
C GLU A 116 -18.72 -18.76 -1.97
N ASN A 117 -17.88 -19.62 -2.55
CA ASN A 117 -18.32 -20.87 -3.18
C ASN A 117 -18.99 -21.85 -2.20
N LEU A 118 -18.68 -21.72 -0.91
CA LEU A 118 -19.30 -22.49 0.18
C LEU A 118 -20.62 -21.88 0.68
N GLY A 119 -21.12 -20.81 0.03
CA GLY A 119 -22.40 -20.18 0.36
C GLY A 119 -22.36 -19.24 1.56
N PHE A 120 -21.17 -18.94 2.10
CA PHE A 120 -21.02 -17.95 3.16
C PHE A 120 -21.04 -16.54 2.56
N LYS A 121 -22.25 -16.04 2.26
CA LYS A 121 -22.43 -14.63 1.88
C LYS A 121 -22.14 -13.71 3.08
N SER A 122 -21.58 -12.54 2.79
CA SER A 122 -21.05 -11.53 3.71
C SER A 122 -22.05 -10.89 4.70
N GLU A 123 -23.28 -11.42 4.81
CA GLU A 123 -24.32 -10.95 5.74
C GLU A 123 -23.94 -11.12 7.23
N ARG A 124 -22.82 -11.80 7.56
CA ARG A 124 -22.36 -11.93 8.95
C ARG A 124 -21.71 -10.69 9.57
N TYR A 125 -21.34 -9.67 8.79
CA TYR A 125 -20.77 -8.44 9.37
C TYR A 125 -21.77 -7.58 10.16
N VAL A 126 -23.07 -7.91 10.11
CA VAL A 126 -24.10 -7.28 10.94
C VAL A 126 -23.93 -7.61 12.44
N TYR A 127 -23.17 -8.66 12.80
CA TYR A 127 -23.06 -9.14 14.19
C TYR A 127 -21.91 -8.55 15.03
N LEU A 128 -21.07 -7.65 14.47
CA LEU A 128 -20.00 -6.96 15.22
C LEU A 128 -20.32 -5.50 15.57
N LYS A 129 -21.57 -5.06 15.35
CA LYS A 129 -22.10 -3.77 15.83
C LYS A 129 -23.11 -3.96 16.97
N LYS A 130 -22.70 -4.61 18.06
CA LYS A 130 -23.40 -4.54 19.35
C LYS A 130 -22.47 -3.98 20.41
#